data_AF-A0AA37K973-F1
#
_entry.id   AF-A0AA37K973-F1
#
_cell.length_a   1.000
_cell.length_b   1.000
_cell.length_c   1.000
_cell.angle_alpha   90.00
_cell.angle_beta   90.00
_cell.angle_gamma   90.00
#
_symmetry.space_group_name_H-M   'P 1'
#
loop_
_entity.id
_entity.type
_entity.pdbx_description
1 polymer ?
#
loop_
_entity_poly.entity_id
_entity_poly.type
_entity_poly.pdbx_seq_one_letter_code
_entity_poly.pdbx_strand_id
1 'polypeptide(L)'
;MRQYNDWEEIDKDTNGLVTSLTYMILFVNDQVYNYTVSLMEAMRNSEHYRHNAKRTANAIEKEIDAYNTNIFRIAKANKEAFAEITQSMEEDVQPHIDRYYYTISQILLDHGVSGSSNRIASLSSTINMLAQMSRITISDFGDRMRRIVPLVYNPLSFLALDKVEYLSDRLSSEVTGKDVRINLNEQPGIVKAFTAITNAILDPRVFNKAFEKAG
;
A
#
# COMPACT_ATOMS: atom_id res chain seq x y z
N MET A 1 -0.84 -1.23 36.04
CA MET A 1 -1.43 -1.55 34.72
C MET A 1 -0.68 -2.76 34.17
N ARG A 2 -1.40 -3.74 33.62
CA ARG A 2 -0.78 -4.90 32.96
C ARG A 2 -0.02 -4.40 31.73
N GLN A 3 1.27 -4.70 31.63
CA GLN A 3 2.05 -4.47 30.41
C GLN A 3 1.89 -5.70 29.53
N TYR A 4 1.42 -5.49 28.31
CA TYR A 4 1.29 -6.56 27.32
C TYR A 4 2.63 -6.75 26.61
N ASN A 5 3.16 -7.97 26.66
CA ASN A 5 4.43 -8.34 26.01
C ASN A 5 4.24 -9.38 24.90
N ASP A 6 3.01 -9.86 24.68
CA ASP A 6 2.69 -10.97 23.78
C ASP A 6 1.55 -10.62 22.81
N TRP A 7 1.76 -10.93 21.53
CA TRP A 7 0.86 -10.64 20.41
C TRP A 7 -0.46 -11.40 20.52
N GLU A 8 -0.40 -12.66 20.95
CA GLU A 8 -1.58 -13.52 21.12
C GLU A 8 -2.46 -13.03 22.28
N GLU A 9 -1.85 -12.48 23.33
CA GLU A 9 -2.57 -11.94 24.49
C GLU A 9 -3.35 -10.67 24.11
N ILE A 10 -2.75 -9.79 23.31
CA ILE A 10 -3.41 -8.58 22.81
C ILE A 10 -4.51 -8.96 21.80
N ASP A 11 -4.24 -9.89 20.89
CA ASP A 11 -5.22 -10.29 19.87
C ASP A 11 -6.44 -10.97 20.50
N LYS A 12 -6.22 -11.82 21.52
CA LYS A 12 -7.28 -12.46 22.30
C LYS A 12 -8.12 -11.44 23.06
N ASP A 13 -7.48 -10.47 23.71
CA ASP A 13 -8.19 -9.41 24.46
C ASP A 13 -8.90 -8.40 23.54
N THR A 14 -8.56 -8.38 22.25
CA THR A 14 -9.17 -7.51 21.23
C THR A 14 -10.05 -8.27 20.22
N ASN A 15 -10.37 -9.54 20.48
CA ASN A 15 -11.17 -10.40 19.61
C ASN A 15 -10.67 -10.46 18.15
N GLY A 16 -9.37 -10.62 17.93
CA GLY A 16 -8.80 -10.81 16.58
C GLY A 16 -8.49 -9.51 15.83
N LEU A 17 -8.70 -8.34 16.44
CA LEU A 17 -8.52 -7.04 15.79
C LEU A 17 -7.07 -6.81 15.33
N VAL A 18 -6.11 -7.26 16.12
CA VAL A 18 -4.68 -7.13 15.82
C VAL A 18 -4.34 -7.98 14.59
N THR A 19 -4.83 -9.21 14.57
CA THR A 19 -4.68 -10.12 13.44
C THR A 19 -5.30 -9.52 12.17
N SER A 20 -6.56 -9.09 12.20
CA SER A 20 -7.23 -8.52 11.03
C SER A 20 -6.49 -7.29 10.46
N LEU A 21 -6.07 -6.35 11.31
CA LEU A 21 -5.36 -5.15 10.88
C LEU A 21 -3.95 -5.45 10.35
N THR A 22 -3.29 -6.47 10.91
CA THR A 22 -2.01 -6.94 10.39
C THR A 22 -2.17 -7.48 8.98
N TYR A 23 -3.15 -8.34 8.73
CA TYR A 23 -3.42 -8.87 7.38
C TYR A 23 -3.86 -7.78 6.41
N MET A 24 -4.62 -6.77 6.85
CA MET A 24 -4.92 -5.57 6.03
C MET A 24 -3.64 -4.87 5.56
N ILE A 25 -2.72 -4.56 6.47
CA ILE A 25 -1.47 -3.86 6.15
C ILE A 25 -0.60 -4.73 5.24
N LEU A 26 -0.49 -6.02 5.54
CA LEU A 26 0.29 -6.94 4.73
C LEU A 26 -0.27 -7.07 3.32
N PHE A 27 -1.60 -7.13 3.15
CA PHE A 27 -2.24 -7.09 1.84
C PHE A 27 -1.94 -5.80 1.09
N VAL A 28 -2.13 -4.63 1.73
CA VAL A 28 -1.84 -3.34 1.09
C VAL A 28 -0.37 -3.26 0.66
N ASN A 29 0.55 -3.70 1.52
CA ASN A 29 1.97 -3.71 1.21
C ASN A 29 2.34 -4.72 0.10
N ASP A 30 1.63 -5.84 -0.01
CA ASP A 30 1.76 -6.77 -1.14
C ASP A 30 1.36 -6.10 -2.45
N GLN A 31 0.26 -5.34 -2.45
CA GLN A 31 -0.13 -4.54 -3.62
C GLN A 31 0.90 -3.45 -3.95
N VAL A 32 1.53 -2.81 -2.95
CA VAL A 32 2.66 -1.89 -3.19
C VAL A 32 3.79 -2.59 -3.96
N TYR A 33 4.11 -3.84 -3.61
CA TYR A 33 5.10 -4.64 -4.33
C TYR A 33 4.67 -4.96 -5.76
N ASN A 34 3.45 -5.45 -5.97
CA ASN A 34 2.92 -5.81 -7.31
C ASN A 34 2.92 -4.61 -8.26
N TYR A 35 2.53 -3.43 -7.76
CA TYR A 35 2.58 -2.19 -8.54
C TYR A 35 4.02 -1.69 -8.73
N THR A 36 4.95 -1.96 -7.81
CA THR A 36 6.38 -1.65 -8.00
C THR A 36 6.99 -2.52 -9.10
N VAL A 37 6.65 -3.80 -9.19
CA VAL A 37 7.06 -4.66 -10.32
C VAL A 37 6.58 -4.08 -11.65
N SER A 38 5.29 -3.71 -11.72
CA SER A 38 4.71 -3.04 -12.90
C SER A 38 5.40 -1.71 -13.24
N LEU A 39 5.77 -0.92 -12.22
CA LEU A 39 6.52 0.33 -12.37
C LEU A 39 7.89 0.08 -12.98
N MET A 40 8.63 -0.92 -12.48
CA MET A 40 9.96 -1.25 -12.98
C MET A 40 9.92 -1.75 -14.42
N GLU A 41 8.90 -2.51 -14.81
CA GLU A 41 8.67 -2.89 -16.20
C GLU A 41 8.40 -1.66 -17.09
N ALA A 42 7.51 -0.76 -16.66
CA ALA A 42 7.20 0.47 -17.38
C ALA A 42 8.45 1.36 -17.54
N MET A 43 9.28 1.46 -16.51
CA MET A 43 10.54 2.20 -16.53
C MET A 43 11.54 1.62 -17.55
N ARG A 44 11.72 0.29 -17.56
CA ARG A 44 12.63 -0.41 -18.50
C ARG A 44 12.25 -0.20 -19.97
N ASN A 45 10.95 -0.07 -20.24
CA ASN A 45 10.39 0.12 -21.57
C ASN A 45 10.20 1.59 -21.96
N SER A 46 10.77 2.54 -21.22
CA SER A 46 10.55 3.98 -21.43
C SER A 46 11.82 4.76 -21.76
N GLU A 47 11.63 5.89 -22.45
CA GLU A 47 12.67 6.91 -22.63
C GLU A 47 13.04 7.63 -21.32
N HIS A 48 12.25 7.44 -20.24
CA HIS A 48 12.49 7.99 -18.90
C HIS A 48 13.60 7.27 -18.13
N TYR A 49 14.42 6.48 -18.81
CA TYR A 49 15.74 6.06 -18.34
C TYR A 49 16.74 7.24 -18.19
N ARG A 50 16.25 8.45 -17.89
CA ARG A 50 17.05 9.58 -17.42
C ARG A 50 17.52 9.30 -16.00
N HIS A 51 18.72 9.75 -15.65
CA HIS A 51 19.41 9.34 -14.41
C HIS A 51 18.60 9.54 -13.12
N ASN A 52 17.79 10.61 -13.00
CA ASN A 52 17.07 10.91 -11.77
C ASN A 52 15.84 10.00 -11.56
N ALA A 53 14.91 9.96 -12.52
CA ALA A 53 13.71 9.12 -12.43
C ALA A 53 14.07 7.63 -12.26
N LYS A 54 15.08 7.15 -13.01
CA LYS A 54 15.61 5.79 -12.84
C LYS A 54 16.18 5.56 -11.44
N ARG A 55 16.97 6.51 -10.91
CA ARG A 55 17.55 6.40 -9.57
C ARG A 55 16.45 6.36 -8.50
N THR A 56 15.40 7.17 -8.65
CA THR A 56 14.25 7.18 -7.75
C THR A 56 13.48 5.85 -7.82
N ALA A 57 13.18 5.35 -9.02
CA ALA A 57 12.51 4.05 -9.21
C ALA A 57 13.33 2.88 -8.63
N ASN A 58 14.64 2.83 -8.88
CA ASN A 58 15.51 1.81 -8.29
C ASN A 58 15.59 1.91 -6.76
N ALA A 59 15.45 3.12 -6.20
CA ALA A 59 15.38 3.29 -4.75
C ALA A 59 14.06 2.74 -4.20
N ILE A 60 12.93 2.94 -4.89
CA ILE A 60 11.65 2.31 -4.54
C ILE A 60 11.77 0.78 -4.55
N GLU A 61 12.27 0.20 -5.65
CA GLU A 61 12.49 -1.24 -5.80
C GLU A 61 13.35 -1.80 -4.65
N LYS A 62 14.47 -1.14 -4.33
CA LYS A 62 15.34 -1.56 -3.24
C LYS A 62 14.65 -1.54 -1.87
N GLU A 63 13.86 -0.52 -1.57
CA GLU A 63 13.16 -0.43 -0.29
C GLU A 63 12.07 -1.49 -0.15
N ILE A 64 11.30 -1.74 -1.22
CA ILE A 64 10.24 -2.76 -1.17
C ILE A 64 10.84 -4.19 -1.12
N ASP A 65 11.96 -4.43 -1.79
CA ASP A 65 12.68 -5.71 -1.71
C ASP A 65 13.25 -5.95 -0.30
N ALA A 66 13.76 -4.90 0.34
CA ALA A 66 14.24 -4.96 1.72
C ALA A 66 13.08 -5.26 2.69
N TYR A 67 11.93 -4.60 2.51
CA TYR A 67 10.71 -4.89 3.25
C TYR A 67 10.29 -6.36 3.09
N ASN A 68 10.14 -6.86 1.85
CA ASN A 68 9.70 -8.22 1.57
C ASN A 68 10.67 -9.27 2.13
N THR A 69 11.98 -9.03 2.02
CA THR A 69 13.00 -9.93 2.60
C THR A 69 12.84 -10.05 4.12
N ASN A 70 12.51 -8.96 4.81
CA ASN A 70 12.32 -8.96 6.26
C ASN A 70 10.98 -9.59 6.66
N ILE A 71 9.90 -9.31 5.93
CA ILE A 71 8.59 -9.89 6.23
C ILE A 71 8.58 -11.40 6.05
N PHE A 72 9.17 -11.94 4.98
CA PHE A 72 9.23 -13.39 4.81
C PHE A 72 10.12 -14.10 5.85
N ARG A 73 10.99 -13.38 6.55
CA ARG A 73 11.76 -13.90 7.69
C ARG A 73 10.91 -13.91 8.97
N ILE A 74 10.03 -12.93 9.14
CA ILE A 74 9.14 -12.78 10.30
C ILE A 74 7.90 -13.69 10.16
N ALA A 75 7.26 -13.72 8.99
CA ALA A 75 6.08 -14.51 8.65
C ALA A 75 6.37 -16.01 8.39
N LYS A 76 7.55 -16.52 8.81
CA LYS A 76 8.00 -17.91 8.60
C LYS A 76 7.04 -19.00 9.12
N ALA A 77 6.01 -18.63 9.89
CA ALA A 77 5.04 -19.56 10.45
C ALA A 77 3.84 -19.88 9.54
N ASN A 78 3.45 -19.04 8.56
CA ASN A 78 2.27 -19.31 7.73
C ASN A 78 2.23 -18.58 6.37
N LYS A 79 3.15 -18.93 5.45
CA LYS A 79 3.23 -18.31 4.12
C LYS A 79 2.07 -18.70 3.19
N GLU A 80 1.56 -19.93 3.33
CA GLU A 80 0.48 -20.46 2.51
C GLU A 80 -0.84 -19.74 2.84
N ALA A 81 -1.22 -19.68 4.12
CA ALA A 81 -2.41 -18.93 4.51
C ALA A 81 -2.27 -17.43 4.18
N PHE A 82 -1.07 -16.87 4.28
CA PHE A 82 -0.84 -15.48 3.87
C PHE A 82 -1.16 -15.28 2.39
N ALA A 83 -0.63 -16.14 1.51
CA ALA A 83 -0.87 -16.07 0.07
C ALA A 83 -2.35 -16.29 -0.28
N GLU A 84 -3.02 -17.23 0.37
CA GLU A 84 -4.46 -17.49 0.17
C GLU A 84 -5.32 -16.30 0.61
N ILE A 85 -5.00 -15.71 1.77
CA ILE A 85 -5.68 -14.52 2.29
C ILE A 85 -5.49 -13.35 1.33
N THR A 86 -4.24 -13.03 0.95
CA THR A 86 -3.99 -11.89 0.05
C THR A 86 -4.62 -12.09 -1.31
N GLN A 87 -4.56 -13.30 -1.88
CA GLN A 87 -5.21 -13.60 -3.15
C GLN A 87 -6.73 -13.43 -3.05
N SER A 88 -7.35 -13.93 -1.99
CA SER A 88 -8.80 -13.78 -1.82
C SER A 88 -9.20 -12.32 -1.61
N MET A 89 -8.39 -11.52 -0.93
CA MET A 89 -8.62 -10.08 -0.78
C MET A 89 -8.43 -9.34 -2.11
N GLU A 90 -7.45 -9.73 -2.91
CA GLU A 90 -7.16 -9.13 -4.22
C GLU A 90 -8.35 -9.23 -5.17
N GLU A 91 -9.02 -10.39 -5.21
CA GLU A 91 -10.24 -10.60 -6.01
C GLU A 91 -11.30 -9.50 -5.81
N ASP A 92 -11.45 -9.05 -4.56
CA ASP A 92 -12.50 -8.09 -4.17
C ASP A 92 -12.00 -6.64 -4.22
N VAL A 93 -10.71 -6.39 -3.99
CA VAL A 93 -10.15 -5.03 -3.89
C VAL A 93 -9.54 -4.53 -5.19
N GLN A 94 -8.96 -5.40 -6.03
CA GLN A 94 -8.25 -5.03 -7.25
C GLN A 94 -9.06 -4.12 -8.20
N PRO A 95 -10.36 -4.35 -8.47
CA PRO A 95 -11.14 -3.49 -9.34
C PRO A 95 -11.21 -2.03 -8.86
N HIS A 96 -11.11 -1.81 -7.55
CA HIS A 96 -11.11 -0.47 -6.96
C HIS A 96 -9.74 0.21 -7.10
N ILE A 97 -8.64 -0.54 -6.96
CA ILE A 97 -7.28 -0.03 -7.19
C ILE A 97 -7.09 0.31 -8.68
N ASP A 98 -7.54 -0.56 -9.58
CA ASP A 98 -7.49 -0.32 -11.03
C ASP A 98 -8.26 0.97 -11.38
N ARG A 99 -9.46 1.16 -10.80
CA ARG A 99 -10.24 2.37 -11.00
C ARG A 99 -9.50 3.62 -10.54
N TYR A 100 -8.79 3.56 -9.42
CA TYR A 100 -7.96 4.65 -8.93
C TYR A 100 -6.84 4.97 -9.93
N TYR A 101 -6.10 3.94 -10.36
CA TYR A 101 -5.05 4.06 -11.38
C TYR A 101 -5.56 4.71 -12.67
N TYR A 102 -6.66 4.21 -13.24
CA TYR A 102 -7.21 4.75 -14.49
C TYR A 102 -7.76 6.16 -14.33
N THR A 103 -8.27 6.52 -13.15
CA THR A 103 -8.70 7.89 -12.87
C THR A 103 -7.51 8.84 -12.88
N ILE A 104 -6.38 8.47 -12.27
CA ILE A 104 -5.13 9.27 -12.35
C ILE A 104 -4.67 9.38 -13.80
N SER A 105 -4.64 8.26 -14.52
CA SER A 105 -4.19 8.21 -15.91
C SER A 105 -5.01 9.14 -16.80
N GLN A 106 -6.34 9.18 -16.62
CA GLN A 106 -7.20 10.09 -17.35
C GLN A 106 -6.94 11.56 -16.99
N ILE A 107 -6.82 11.88 -15.69
CA ILE A 107 -6.52 13.26 -15.26
C ILE A 107 -5.19 13.73 -15.84
N LEU A 108 -4.17 12.88 -15.81
CA LEU A 108 -2.86 13.18 -16.40
C LEU A 108 -2.96 13.41 -17.91
N LEU A 109 -3.75 12.59 -18.61
CA LEU A 109 -3.98 12.73 -20.05
C LEU A 109 -4.66 14.07 -20.38
N ASP A 110 -5.67 14.45 -19.60
CA ASP A 110 -6.39 15.72 -19.75
C ASP A 110 -5.46 16.94 -19.53
N HIS A 111 -4.37 16.75 -18.77
CA HIS A 111 -3.31 17.75 -18.55
C HIS A 111 -2.13 17.61 -19.51
N GLY A 112 -2.27 16.82 -20.58
CA GLY A 112 -1.26 16.66 -21.64
C GLY A 112 -0.12 15.70 -21.31
N VAL A 113 -0.16 15.00 -20.17
CA VAL A 113 0.81 13.95 -19.82
C VAL A 113 0.32 12.64 -20.44
N SER A 114 1.05 12.10 -21.42
CA SER A 114 0.67 10.89 -22.15
C SER A 114 1.82 9.87 -22.22
N GLY A 115 1.59 8.73 -22.87
CA GLY A 115 2.62 7.71 -23.12
C GLY A 115 3.26 7.14 -21.84
N SER A 116 4.56 6.91 -21.88
CA SER A 116 5.30 6.33 -20.76
C SER A 116 5.29 7.23 -19.52
N SER A 117 5.30 8.56 -19.66
CA SER A 117 5.24 9.49 -18.53
C SER A 117 3.95 9.29 -17.73
N ASN A 118 2.82 9.18 -18.44
CA ASN A 118 1.52 8.94 -17.82
C ASN A 118 1.48 7.60 -17.10
N ARG A 119 1.95 6.53 -17.74
CA ARG A 119 1.99 5.19 -17.13
C ARG A 119 2.84 5.18 -15.86
N ILE A 120 4.05 5.73 -15.91
CA ILE A 120 4.97 5.79 -14.76
C ILE A 120 4.38 6.65 -13.63
N ALA A 121 3.82 7.81 -13.95
CA ALA A 121 3.20 8.70 -12.97
C ALA A 121 1.98 8.06 -12.30
N SER A 122 1.13 7.39 -13.07
CA SER A 122 -0.07 6.71 -12.57
C SER A 122 0.30 5.53 -11.66
N LEU A 123 1.30 4.73 -12.05
CA LEU A 123 1.84 3.64 -11.21
C LEU A 123 2.45 4.20 -9.92
N SER A 124 3.28 5.25 -10.03
CA SER A 124 3.93 5.88 -8.88
C SER A 124 2.90 6.49 -7.91
N SER A 125 1.86 7.14 -8.43
CA SER A 125 0.79 7.72 -7.62
C SER A 125 -0.09 6.65 -6.96
N THR A 126 -0.24 5.49 -7.60
CA THR A 126 -0.96 4.33 -7.02
C THR A 126 -0.14 3.69 -5.90
N ILE A 127 1.17 3.49 -6.10
CA ILE A 127 2.12 3.05 -5.07
C ILE A 127 2.10 4.00 -3.87
N ASN A 128 2.16 5.31 -4.14
CA ASN A 128 2.12 6.33 -3.10
C ASN A 128 0.83 6.24 -2.27
N MET A 129 -0.33 6.13 -2.93
CA MET A 129 -1.61 5.99 -2.25
C MET A 129 -1.67 4.73 -1.37
N LEU A 130 -1.22 3.58 -1.89
CA LEU A 130 -1.20 2.33 -1.11
C LEU A 130 -0.24 2.42 0.09
N ALA A 131 0.94 3.02 -0.08
CA ALA A 131 1.88 3.27 1.02
C ALA A 131 1.29 4.23 2.07
N GLN A 132 0.56 5.27 1.65
CA GLN A 132 -0.19 6.14 2.55
C GLN A 132 -1.25 5.38 3.33
N MET A 133 -2.03 4.49 2.67
CA MET A 133 -3.03 3.66 3.34
C MET A 133 -2.39 2.76 4.40
N SER A 134 -1.25 2.15 4.09
CA SER A 134 -0.47 1.36 5.05
C SER A 134 -0.08 2.20 6.28
N ARG A 135 0.52 3.38 6.07
CA ARG A 135 0.92 4.29 7.15
C ARG A 135 -0.27 4.73 8.01
N ILE A 136 -1.39 5.12 7.39
CA ILE A 136 -2.61 5.54 8.09
C ILE A 136 -3.15 4.39 8.94
N THR A 137 -3.24 3.18 8.37
CA THR A 137 -3.72 1.98 9.08
C THR A 137 -2.84 1.63 10.27
N ILE A 138 -1.51 1.68 10.10
CA ILE A 138 -0.54 1.49 11.18
C ILE A 138 -0.77 2.53 12.28
N SER A 139 -0.87 3.82 11.93
CA SER A 139 -1.06 4.90 12.90
C SER A 139 -2.37 4.76 13.68
N ASP A 140 -3.49 4.56 12.96
CA ASP A 140 -4.82 4.41 13.54
C ASP A 140 -4.89 3.21 14.49
N PHE A 141 -4.24 2.10 14.13
CA PHE A 141 -4.09 0.96 15.03
C PHE A 141 -3.35 1.36 16.32
N GLY A 142 -2.18 2.01 16.19
CA GLY A 142 -1.40 2.44 17.35
C GLY A 142 -2.19 3.35 18.29
N ASP A 143 -2.93 4.31 17.73
CA ASP A 143 -3.75 5.23 18.50
C ASP A 143 -4.96 4.56 19.17
N ARG A 144 -5.62 3.62 18.48
CA ARG A 144 -6.69 2.81 19.06
C ARG A 144 -6.17 1.93 20.20
N MET A 145 -5.06 1.24 19.98
CA MET A 145 -4.50 0.34 20.98
C MET A 145 -4.02 1.07 22.22
N ARG A 146 -3.42 2.26 22.10
CA ARG A 146 -3.01 3.09 23.25
C ARG A 146 -4.16 3.48 24.18
N ARG A 147 -5.41 3.49 23.68
CA ARG A 147 -6.61 3.76 24.50
C ARG A 147 -7.05 2.53 25.31
N ILE A 148 -6.65 1.33 24.87
CA ILE A 148 -7.06 0.05 25.46
C ILE A 148 -5.94 -0.48 26.37
N VAL A 149 -4.69 -0.38 25.92
CA VAL A 149 -3.52 -0.91 26.62
C VAL A 149 -2.36 0.11 26.60
N PRO A 150 -1.56 0.21 27.68
CA PRO A 150 -0.42 1.12 27.71
C PRO A 150 0.71 0.60 26.80
N LEU A 151 0.74 1.07 25.55
CA LEU A 151 1.79 0.75 24.57
C LEU A 151 2.97 1.72 24.63
N VAL A 152 4.19 1.20 24.76
CA VAL A 152 5.43 1.98 24.68
C VAL A 152 5.74 2.38 23.23
N TYR A 153 5.47 1.49 22.27
CA TYR A 153 5.65 1.73 20.84
C TYR A 153 4.50 1.09 20.05
N ASN A 154 4.29 1.53 18.81
CA ASN A 154 3.34 0.88 17.92
C ASN A 154 3.97 -0.39 17.35
N PRO A 155 3.42 -1.57 17.65
CA PRO A 155 4.04 -2.83 17.27
C PRO A 155 3.95 -3.11 15.77
N LEU A 156 3.12 -2.38 15.01
CA LEU A 156 3.04 -2.50 13.55
C LEU A 156 3.99 -1.55 12.80
N SER A 157 4.77 -0.73 13.50
CA SER A 157 5.67 0.24 12.86
C SER A 157 6.74 -0.38 11.95
N PHE A 158 7.09 -1.66 12.16
CA PHE A 158 8.02 -2.36 11.26
C PHE A 158 7.44 -2.63 9.86
N LEU A 159 6.11 -2.48 9.68
CA LEU A 159 5.42 -2.62 8.40
C LEU A 159 5.37 -1.31 7.59
N ALA A 160 5.88 -0.21 8.14
CA ALA A 160 5.77 1.11 7.53
C ALA A 160 6.58 1.20 6.22
N LEU A 161 6.00 1.90 5.25
CA LEU A 161 6.56 2.12 3.92
C LEU A 161 6.84 3.61 3.63
N ASP A 162 7.12 4.42 4.68
CA ASP A 162 7.27 5.89 4.60
C ASP A 162 8.23 6.35 3.50
N LYS A 163 9.33 5.60 3.31
CA LYS A 163 10.31 5.92 2.28
C LYS A 163 9.81 5.60 0.87
N VAL A 164 9.05 4.53 0.69
CA VAL A 164 8.37 4.20 -0.57
C VAL A 164 7.30 5.24 -0.88
N GLU A 165 6.51 5.65 0.12
CA GLU A 165 5.54 6.76 0.01
C GLU A 165 6.21 8.03 -0.53
N TYR A 166 7.28 8.50 0.12
CA TYR A 166 7.99 9.70 -0.30
C TYR A 166 8.61 9.58 -1.70
N LEU A 167 9.29 8.46 -2.00
CA LEU A 167 9.97 8.28 -3.28
C LEU A 167 9.00 8.15 -4.44
N SER A 168 7.83 7.54 -4.24
CA SER A 168 6.80 7.37 -5.27
C SER A 168 6.10 8.69 -5.62
N ASP A 169 5.81 9.54 -4.63
CA ASP A 169 5.34 10.92 -4.89
C ASP A 169 6.37 11.73 -5.70
N ARG A 170 7.64 11.65 -5.27
CA ARG A 170 8.76 12.28 -5.97
C ARG A 170 8.88 11.78 -7.40
N LEU A 171 8.79 10.47 -7.64
CA LEU A 171 8.90 9.89 -8.99
C LEU A 171 7.78 10.38 -9.90
N SER A 172 6.54 10.42 -9.39
CA SER A 172 5.40 10.98 -10.13
C SER A 172 5.67 12.42 -10.58
N SER A 173 6.19 13.25 -9.68
CA SER A 173 6.58 14.63 -9.98
C SER A 173 7.75 14.73 -10.98
N GLU A 174 8.75 13.84 -10.88
CA GLU A 174 9.91 13.82 -11.77
C GLU A 174 9.55 13.48 -13.22
N VAL A 175 8.53 12.65 -13.45
CA VAL A 175 8.13 12.21 -14.80
C VAL A 175 7.03 13.05 -15.43
N THR A 176 6.20 13.74 -14.64
CA THR A 176 5.13 14.63 -15.13
C THR A 176 5.63 16.04 -15.49
N GLY A 177 6.74 16.49 -14.89
CA GLY A 177 7.33 17.81 -15.15
C GLY A 177 6.78 18.90 -14.21
N LYS A 178 7.55 19.97 -14.03
CA LYS A 178 7.28 21.02 -13.01
C LYS A 178 6.00 21.84 -13.25
N ASP A 179 5.48 21.83 -14.47
CA ASP A 179 4.35 22.67 -14.88
C ASP A 179 2.99 22.00 -14.65
N VAL A 180 2.97 20.70 -14.34
CA VAL A 180 1.75 19.93 -14.05
C VAL A 180 1.65 19.71 -12.53
N ARG A 181 1.14 20.71 -11.81
CA ARG A 181 0.78 20.55 -10.38
C ARG A 181 -0.67 20.08 -10.26
N ILE A 182 -0.88 18.78 -10.37
CA ILE A 182 -2.20 18.19 -10.10
C ILE A 182 -2.26 17.88 -8.61
N ASN A 183 -3.14 18.58 -7.87
CA ASN A 183 -3.47 18.16 -6.52
C ASN A 183 -4.46 16.99 -6.59
N LEU A 184 -3.93 15.76 -6.59
CA LEU A 184 -4.73 14.54 -6.66
C LEU A 184 -5.73 14.43 -5.49
N ASN A 185 -5.44 15.05 -4.34
CA ASN A 185 -6.33 15.02 -3.16
C ASN A 185 -7.59 15.87 -3.32
N GLU A 186 -7.60 16.81 -4.28
CA GLU A 186 -8.76 17.68 -4.55
C GLU A 186 -9.62 17.16 -5.71
N GLN A 187 -9.19 16.09 -6.39
CA GLN A 187 -9.88 15.52 -7.53
C GLN A 187 -11.03 14.60 -7.06
N PRO A 188 -12.31 14.93 -7.32
CA PRO A 188 -13.44 14.15 -6.80
C PRO A 188 -13.42 12.68 -7.21
N GLY A 189 -12.92 12.38 -8.42
CA GLY A 189 -12.75 11.01 -8.91
C GLY A 189 -11.75 10.20 -8.08
N ILE A 190 -10.66 10.84 -7.66
CA ILE A 190 -9.62 10.24 -6.82
C ILE A 190 -10.15 9.98 -5.41
N VAL A 191 -10.82 10.96 -4.80
CA VAL A 191 -11.44 10.81 -3.47
C VAL A 191 -12.46 9.67 -3.48
N LYS A 192 -13.30 9.58 -4.52
CA LYS A 192 -14.30 8.51 -4.66
C LYS A 192 -13.65 7.14 -4.83
N ALA A 193 -12.60 7.05 -5.64
CA ALA A 193 -11.86 5.79 -5.85
C ALA A 193 -11.15 5.35 -4.57
N PHE A 194 -10.47 6.26 -3.87
CA PHE A 194 -9.82 6.01 -2.59
C PHE A 194 -10.82 5.53 -1.52
N THR A 195 -11.99 6.18 -1.45
CA THR A 195 -13.06 5.77 -0.53
C THR A 195 -13.57 4.37 -0.85
N ALA A 196 -13.68 4.02 -2.14
CA ALA A 196 -14.10 2.69 -2.55
C ALA A 196 -13.07 1.61 -2.16
N ILE A 197 -11.77 1.88 -2.34
CA ILE A 197 -10.69 0.98 -1.88
C ILE A 197 -10.75 0.81 -0.36
N THR A 198 -10.86 1.91 0.38
CA THR A 198 -10.95 1.88 1.85
C THR A 198 -12.14 1.05 2.32
N ASN A 199 -13.31 1.24 1.72
CA ASN A 199 -14.50 0.46 2.07
C ASN A 199 -14.34 -1.03 1.74
N ALA A 200 -13.69 -1.38 0.63
CA ALA A 200 -13.42 -2.77 0.28
C ALA A 200 -12.43 -3.42 1.25
N ILE A 201 -11.34 -2.71 1.58
CA ILE A 201 -10.31 -3.19 2.52
C ILE A 201 -10.82 -3.24 3.97
N LEU A 202 -11.89 -2.52 4.32
CA LEU A 202 -12.48 -2.55 5.67
C LEU A 202 -13.75 -3.42 5.73
N ASP A 203 -14.20 -4.00 4.62
CA ASP A 203 -15.40 -4.83 4.60
C ASP A 203 -15.14 -6.16 5.34
N PRO A 204 -15.83 -6.44 6.46
CA PRO A 204 -15.65 -7.69 7.20
C PRO A 204 -15.89 -8.93 6.35
N ARG A 205 -16.72 -8.84 5.30
CA ARG A 205 -17.00 -9.97 4.40
C ARG A 205 -15.78 -10.37 3.59
N VAL A 206 -14.92 -9.41 3.22
CA VAL A 206 -13.67 -9.67 2.49
C VAL A 206 -12.70 -10.45 3.38
N PHE A 207 -12.56 -10.06 4.66
CA PHE A 207 -11.73 -10.81 5.62
C PHE A 207 -12.31 -12.17 5.94
N ASN A 208 -13.59 -12.25 6.30
CA ASN A 208 -14.20 -13.52 6.69
C ASN A 208 -14.07 -14.55 5.56
N LYS A 209 -14.35 -14.14 4.31
CA LYS A 209 -14.12 -14.96 3.12
C LYS A 209 -12.66 -15.42 3.00
N ALA A 210 -11.70 -14.50 3.21
CA ALA A 210 -10.28 -14.80 3.09
C ALA A 210 -9.78 -15.75 4.18
N PHE A 211 -10.22 -15.58 5.43
CA PHE A 211 -9.85 -16.44 6.56
C PHE A 211 -10.55 -17.81 6.49
N GLU A 212 -11.80 -17.89 6.01
CA GLU A 212 -12.50 -19.17 5.79
C GLU A 212 -11.83 -20.03 4.70
N LYS A 213 -11.20 -19.42 3.70
CA LYS A 213 -10.47 -20.14 2.65
C LYS A 213 -9.11 -20.68 3.13
N ALA A 214 -8.52 -20.08 4.17
CA ALA A 214 -7.16 -20.35 4.62
C ALA A 214 -7.06 -21.27 5.87
N GLY A 215 -8.21 -21.75 6.38
CA GLY A 215 -8.31 -22.70 7.49
C GLY A 215 -8.77 -24.07 7.04
#